data_AF-A0A1M3JYI5-F1
#
_entry.id   AF-A0A1M3JYI5-F1
#
_cell.length_a   1.000
_cell.length_b   1.000
_cell.length_c   1.000
_cell.angle_alpha   90.00
_cell.angle_beta   90.00
_cell.angle_gamma   90.00
#
_symmetry.space_group_name_H-M   'P 1'
#
loop_
_entity.id
_entity.type
_entity.pdbx_description
1 polymer ?
#
loop_
_entity_poly.entity_id
_entity_poly.type
_entity_poly.pdbx_seq_one_letter_code
_entity_poly.pdbx_strand_id
1 'polypeptide(L)'
;MNSTPLLGLINNIALLLAIGLLFDMTLYYRRTRNDGLYQFPLGIIIGGIGVVLMMSPWVFAEGIIFDTRSVLLTISGLFFGLIPTLIAIAITAAYRAYQGGIAMWTGISVIIASGGLGLLMRNRWQRNLINIKGIQIYILGLVVHLVMLALMFLMPWQIAIEVVRSITPPVLIFYPLATTLLGMLMLQRLKRVKATQELQKNETRLQSVVEILQHPAGTGKKLLDLALEKAISLSESKIGFIFLYDPKTDLLTLHSWSKNVMEVCAVPNQLIRISLAESGLWGEAIRRNEVFIINDYESTQRNKKGTPAGHIPIQRFLSVPIVMADEIVGMLGVANKESAYELFEAKQLNVLVNTAWVASERERVEEQLYQSKLRYETIVTNLPKSLVVILDENLIWSLLAAVNNIK
;
A
#
# COMPACT_ATOMS: atom_id res chain seq x y z
N MET A 1 -50.45 23.75 -6.80
CA MET A 1 -50.09 22.37 -7.19
C MET A 1 -48.85 21.98 -6.39
N ASN A 2 -48.96 20.91 -5.61
CA ASN A 2 -48.14 20.61 -4.44
C ASN A 2 -46.68 20.26 -4.80
N SER A 3 -45.76 21.21 -4.62
CA SER A 3 -44.31 21.03 -4.69
C SER A 3 -43.70 20.31 -3.47
N THR A 4 -44.52 20.00 -2.46
CA THR A 4 -44.11 19.40 -1.19
C THR A 4 -43.57 17.95 -1.29
N PRO A 5 -44.10 17.05 -2.14
CA PRO A 5 -43.62 15.65 -2.18
C PRO A 5 -42.28 15.53 -2.91
N LEU A 6 -42.07 16.30 -3.99
CA LEU A 6 -40.83 16.30 -4.76
C LEU A 6 -39.66 16.86 -3.92
N LEU A 7 -39.92 17.92 -3.15
CA LEU A 7 -38.92 18.51 -2.26
C LEU A 7 -38.47 17.51 -1.17
N GLY A 8 -39.40 16.75 -0.58
CA GLY A 8 -39.08 15.70 0.39
C GLY A 8 -38.19 14.60 -0.19
N LEU A 9 -38.48 14.16 -1.43
CA LEU A 9 -37.65 13.17 -2.12
C LEU A 9 -36.24 13.70 -2.40
N ILE A 10 -36.12 14.94 -2.91
CA ILE A 10 -34.83 15.57 -3.19
C ILE A 10 -34.00 15.71 -1.90
N ASN A 11 -34.62 16.13 -0.79
CA ASN A 11 -33.95 16.24 0.51
C ASN A 11 -33.44 14.87 1.00
N ASN A 12 -34.25 13.82 0.89
CA ASN A 12 -33.85 12.47 1.30
C ASN A 12 -32.70 11.94 0.43
N ILE A 13 -32.71 12.20 -0.88
CA ILE A 13 -31.59 11.85 -1.77
C ILE A 13 -30.34 12.64 -1.41
N ALA A 14 -30.45 13.94 -1.17
CA ALA A 14 -29.32 14.79 -0.78
C ALA A 14 -28.66 14.31 0.52
N LEU A 15 -29.48 13.95 1.53
CA LEU A 15 -29.00 13.39 2.79
C LEU A 15 -28.31 12.04 2.58
N LEU A 16 -28.86 11.17 1.75
CA LEU A 16 -28.24 9.88 1.42
C LEU A 16 -26.91 10.06 0.67
N LEU A 17 -26.79 11.04 -0.21
CA LEU A 17 -25.54 11.36 -0.90
C LEU A 17 -24.50 12.00 0.03
N ALA A 18 -24.93 12.81 1.01
CA ALA A 18 -24.06 13.42 2.01
C ALA A 18 -23.31 12.38 2.86
N ILE A 19 -23.89 11.18 3.05
CA ILE A 19 -23.21 10.05 3.70
C ILE A 19 -21.92 9.68 2.96
N GLY A 20 -21.85 9.88 1.65
CA GLY A 20 -20.62 9.64 0.91
C GLY A 20 -19.46 10.53 1.31
N LEU A 21 -19.74 11.76 1.74
CA LEU A 21 -18.72 12.65 2.31
C LEU A 21 -18.29 12.19 3.70
N LEU A 22 -19.25 11.74 4.53
CA LEU A 22 -18.94 11.15 5.83
C LEU A 22 -18.10 9.89 5.68
N PHE A 23 -18.31 9.12 4.62
CA PHE A 23 -17.52 7.93 4.34
C PHE A 23 -16.07 8.28 3.97
N ASP A 24 -15.83 9.32 3.16
CA ASP A 24 -14.46 9.80 2.91
C ASP A 24 -13.77 10.19 4.22
N MET A 25 -14.48 10.91 5.10
CA MET A 25 -13.97 11.30 6.41
C MET A 25 -13.63 10.07 7.27
N THR A 26 -14.48 9.03 7.21
CA THR A 26 -14.26 7.76 7.90
C THR A 26 -13.00 7.06 7.39
N LEU A 27 -12.81 6.99 6.08
CA LEU A 27 -11.62 6.40 5.47
C LEU A 27 -10.35 7.20 5.80
N TYR A 28 -10.44 8.53 5.85
CA TYR A 28 -9.35 9.41 6.25
C TYR A 28 -8.92 9.16 7.70
N TYR A 29 -9.85 9.21 8.66
CA TYR A 29 -9.52 9.01 10.07
C TYR A 29 -9.05 7.59 10.38
N ARG A 30 -9.62 6.57 9.73
CA ARG A 30 -9.14 5.18 9.88
C ARG A 30 -7.69 5.02 9.41
N ARG A 31 -7.20 5.89 8.52
CA ARG A 31 -5.81 5.88 8.04
C ARG A 31 -4.87 6.63 9.00
N THR A 32 -5.30 7.76 9.57
CA THR A 32 -4.44 8.68 10.33
C THR A 32 -4.47 8.46 11.84
N ARG A 33 -5.56 7.90 12.38
CA ARG A 33 -5.78 7.70 13.81
C ARG A 33 -5.91 6.22 14.14
N ASN A 34 -5.18 5.77 15.16
CA ASN A 34 -5.23 4.40 15.64
C ASN A 34 -6.23 4.21 16.81
N ASP A 35 -6.86 5.28 17.29
CA ASP A 35 -7.89 5.24 18.32
C ASP A 35 -9.29 5.11 17.68
N GLY A 36 -10.13 4.22 18.24
CA GLY A 36 -11.51 4.03 17.77
C GLY A 36 -12.45 5.21 18.06
N LEU A 37 -11.93 6.31 18.63
CA LEU A 37 -12.73 7.44 19.14
C LEU A 37 -13.49 8.18 18.05
N TYR A 38 -13.01 8.21 16.79
CA TYR A 38 -13.72 8.85 15.68
C TYR A 38 -15.06 8.18 15.35
N GLN A 39 -15.31 6.97 15.84
CA GLN A 39 -16.52 6.19 15.55
C GLN A 39 -17.76 6.74 16.29
N PHE A 40 -17.56 7.38 17.45
CA PHE A 40 -18.64 7.99 18.23
C PHE A 40 -19.30 9.19 17.53
N PRO A 41 -18.57 10.27 17.18
CA PRO A 41 -19.17 11.42 16.51
C PRO A 41 -19.77 11.03 15.15
N LEU A 42 -19.14 10.09 14.45
CA LEU A 42 -19.64 9.54 13.19
C LEU A 42 -21.00 8.85 13.36
N GLY A 43 -21.15 8.01 14.40
CA GLY A 43 -22.42 7.37 14.72
C GLY A 43 -23.51 8.38 15.09
N ILE A 44 -23.16 9.45 15.81
CA ILE A 44 -24.08 10.54 16.15
C ILE A 44 -24.58 11.25 14.90
N ILE A 45 -23.69 11.59 13.97
CA ILE A 45 -24.07 12.25 12.70
C ILE A 45 -24.98 11.35 11.86
N ILE A 46 -24.64 10.07 11.71
CA ILE A 46 -25.47 9.09 10.98
C ILE A 46 -26.84 8.95 11.64
N GLY A 47 -26.89 8.87 12.97
CA GLY A 47 -28.14 8.87 13.73
C GLY A 47 -28.97 10.13 13.51
N GLY A 48 -28.33 11.30 13.52
CA GLY A 48 -28.96 12.59 13.22
C GLY A 48 -29.54 12.65 11.81
N ILE A 49 -28.81 12.19 10.79
CA ILE A 49 -29.36 12.04 9.42
C ILE A 49 -30.58 11.13 9.43
N GLY A 50 -30.54 10.02 10.16
CA GLY A 50 -31.68 9.11 10.30
C GLY A 50 -32.90 9.78 10.95
N VAL A 51 -32.70 10.63 11.95
CA VAL A 51 -33.77 11.44 12.57
C VAL A 51 -34.35 12.44 11.57
N VAL A 52 -33.51 13.14 10.81
CA VAL A 52 -33.97 14.10 9.79
C VAL A 52 -34.80 13.38 8.71
N LEU A 53 -34.37 12.20 8.25
CA LEU A 53 -35.15 11.38 7.31
C LEU A 53 -36.54 11.00 7.87
N MET A 54 -36.64 10.76 9.18
CA MET A 54 -37.92 10.49 9.85
C MET A 54 -38.79 11.75 10.03
N MET A 55 -38.20 12.94 10.05
CA MET A 55 -38.92 14.21 10.13
C MET A 55 -39.46 14.66 8.76
N SER A 56 -38.88 14.16 7.67
CA SER A 56 -39.32 14.43 6.29
C SER A 56 -39.91 13.18 5.60
N PRO A 57 -41.02 12.62 6.12
CA PRO A 57 -41.67 11.47 5.50
C PRO A 57 -42.20 11.84 4.11
N TRP A 58 -41.90 11.03 3.10
CA TRP A 58 -42.49 11.21 1.79
C TRP A 58 -43.88 10.56 1.77
N VAL A 59 -44.94 11.37 1.56
CA VAL A 59 -46.32 10.89 1.50
C VAL A 59 -46.76 10.81 0.05
N PHE A 60 -47.00 9.61 -0.47
CA PHE A 60 -47.32 9.36 -1.89
C PHE A 60 -48.81 9.51 -2.21
N ALA A 61 -49.69 9.23 -1.25
CA ALA A 61 -51.15 9.46 -1.24
C ALA A 61 -51.69 9.26 0.18
N GLU A 62 -52.94 9.68 0.46
CA GLU A 62 -53.64 9.66 1.78
C GLU A 62 -53.14 8.56 2.75
N GLY A 63 -52.18 8.91 3.62
CA GLY A 63 -51.68 8.04 4.69
C GLY A 63 -50.47 7.15 4.40
N ILE A 64 -49.96 7.07 3.17
CA ILE A 64 -48.84 6.19 2.81
C ILE A 64 -47.49 6.91 2.99
N ILE A 65 -46.79 6.64 4.09
CA ILE A 65 -45.47 7.20 4.43
C ILE A 65 -44.34 6.29 3.95
N PHE A 66 -43.44 6.84 3.15
CA PHE A 66 -42.22 6.22 2.67
C PHE A 66 -41.01 6.70 3.47
N ASP A 67 -40.26 5.77 4.04
CA ASP A 67 -39.11 6.07 4.89
C ASP A 67 -37.84 5.36 4.37
N THR A 68 -36.84 6.15 3.99
CA THR A 68 -35.55 5.71 3.42
C THR A 68 -34.55 5.26 4.49
N ARG A 69 -34.92 5.26 5.78
CA ARG A 69 -34.03 4.86 6.89
C ARG A 69 -33.46 3.45 6.77
N SER A 70 -34.20 2.51 6.19
CA SER A 70 -33.73 1.13 5.99
C SER A 70 -32.49 1.11 5.09
N VAL A 71 -32.46 1.95 4.05
CA VAL A 71 -31.33 2.13 3.14
C VAL A 71 -30.14 2.73 3.88
N LEU A 72 -30.34 3.83 4.62
CA LEU A 72 -29.30 4.49 5.43
C LEU A 72 -28.64 3.50 6.40
N LEU A 73 -29.44 2.78 7.20
CA LEU A 73 -28.94 1.90 8.25
C LEU A 73 -28.24 0.66 7.70
N THR A 74 -28.74 0.12 6.58
CA THR A 74 -28.08 -1.00 5.88
C THR A 74 -26.70 -0.59 5.37
N ILE A 75 -26.60 0.58 4.72
CA ILE A 75 -25.32 1.11 4.22
C ILE A 75 -24.39 1.48 5.36
N SER A 76 -24.92 2.05 6.45
CA SER A 76 -24.17 2.29 7.69
C SER A 76 -23.53 1.00 8.20
N GLY A 77 -24.34 -0.05 8.38
CA GLY A 77 -23.87 -1.36 8.85
C GLY A 77 -22.81 -1.96 7.94
N LEU A 78 -23.01 -1.86 6.62
CA LEU A 78 -22.09 -2.42 5.64
C LEU A 78 -20.74 -1.68 5.62
N PHE A 79 -20.74 -0.34 5.59
CA PHE A 79 -19.54 0.47 5.30
C PHE A 79 -18.91 1.16 6.51
N PHE A 80 -19.69 1.59 7.50
CA PHE A 80 -19.20 2.34 8.67
C PHE A 80 -18.83 1.43 9.84
N GLY A 81 -19.58 0.34 10.05
CA GLY A 81 -19.22 -0.75 10.96
C GLY A 81 -19.95 -0.71 12.29
N LEU A 82 -19.57 -1.60 13.22
CA LEU A 82 -20.38 -1.92 14.39
C LEU A 82 -20.71 -0.71 15.28
N ILE A 83 -19.70 0.01 15.75
CA ILE A 83 -19.90 1.11 16.71
C ILE A 83 -20.74 2.25 16.12
N PRO A 84 -20.41 2.83 14.94
CA PRO A 84 -21.23 3.91 14.37
C PRO A 84 -22.66 3.47 14.08
N THR A 85 -22.87 2.24 13.61
CA THR A 85 -24.20 1.73 13.28
C THR A 85 -25.03 1.47 14.53
N LEU A 86 -24.45 0.93 15.62
CA LEU A 86 -25.18 0.75 16.87
C LEU A 86 -25.62 2.09 17.48
N ILE A 87 -24.78 3.11 17.44
CA ILE A 87 -25.13 4.46 17.89
C ILE A 87 -26.27 5.03 17.02
N ALA A 88 -26.18 4.88 15.70
CA ALA A 88 -27.23 5.33 14.79
C ALA A 88 -28.56 4.59 15.04
N ILE A 89 -28.52 3.26 15.25
CA ILE A 89 -29.70 2.46 15.64
C ILE A 89 -30.28 2.98 16.95
N ALA A 90 -29.47 3.23 17.97
CA ALA A 90 -29.94 3.70 19.27
C ALA A 90 -30.63 5.07 19.17
N ILE A 91 -30.02 6.04 18.48
CA ILE A 91 -30.58 7.39 18.30
C ILE A 91 -31.90 7.32 17.50
N THR A 92 -31.90 6.60 16.38
CA THR A 92 -33.08 6.51 15.51
C THR A 92 -34.22 5.70 16.16
N ALA A 93 -33.91 4.65 16.91
CA ALA A 93 -34.89 3.88 17.67
C ALA A 93 -35.49 4.70 18.82
N ALA A 94 -34.66 5.47 19.55
CA ALA A 94 -35.13 6.35 20.62
C ALA A 94 -36.06 7.44 20.07
N TYR A 95 -35.69 8.08 18.96
CA TYR A 95 -36.55 9.06 18.30
C TYR A 95 -37.85 8.42 17.79
N ARG A 96 -37.79 7.19 17.27
CA ARG A 96 -38.98 6.45 16.84
C ARG A 96 -39.92 6.10 18.00
N ALA A 97 -39.36 5.74 19.16
CA ALA A 97 -40.13 5.51 20.38
C ALA A 97 -40.83 6.81 20.85
N TYR A 98 -40.12 7.94 20.76
CA TYR A 98 -40.67 9.25 21.10
C TYR A 98 -41.84 9.68 20.19
N GLN A 99 -41.77 9.41 18.88
CA GLN A 99 -42.88 9.68 17.96
C GLN A 99 -44.16 8.88 18.30
N GLY A 100 -44.01 7.72 18.94
CA GLY A 100 -45.13 6.84 19.29
C GLY A 100 -45.92 6.34 18.08
N GLY A 101 -47.18 5.96 18.31
CA GLY A 101 -48.12 5.50 17.28
C GLY A 101 -48.21 3.97 17.11
N ILE A 102 -49.21 3.53 16.35
CA ILE A 102 -49.56 2.10 16.22
C ILE A 102 -48.44 1.25 15.59
N ALA A 103 -47.59 1.89 14.77
CA ALA A 103 -46.45 1.27 14.09
C ALA A 103 -45.10 1.54 14.78
N MET A 104 -45.11 1.84 16.09
CA MET A 104 -43.89 2.08 16.86
C MET A 104 -42.98 0.85 16.89
N TRP A 105 -43.50 -0.27 17.40
CA TRP A 105 -42.75 -1.54 17.52
C TRP A 105 -42.23 -2.04 16.18
N THR A 106 -43.09 -2.04 15.15
CA THR A 106 -42.72 -2.34 13.76
C THR A 106 -41.56 -1.46 13.29
N GLY A 107 -41.62 -0.15 13.55
CA GLY A 107 -40.57 0.78 13.16
C GLY A 107 -39.23 0.51 13.82
N ILE A 108 -39.23 0.23 15.14
CA ILE A 108 -38.02 -0.11 15.89
C ILE A 108 -37.42 -1.43 15.38
N SER A 109 -38.25 -2.46 15.15
CA SER A 109 -37.81 -3.73 14.59
C SER A 109 -37.16 -3.57 13.21
N VAL A 110 -37.72 -2.72 12.35
CA VAL A 110 -37.14 -2.42 11.01
C VAL A 110 -35.78 -1.73 11.13
N ILE A 111 -35.62 -0.78 12.04
CA ILE A 111 -34.34 -0.08 12.30
C ILE A 111 -33.26 -1.10 12.70
N ILE A 112 -33.57 -1.94 13.69
CA ILE A 112 -32.65 -2.96 14.21
C ILE A 112 -32.32 -3.99 13.12
N ALA A 113 -33.32 -4.50 12.40
CA ALA A 113 -33.12 -5.51 11.36
C ALA A 113 -32.29 -4.97 10.19
N SER A 114 -32.56 -3.75 9.73
CA SER A 114 -31.84 -3.14 8.59
C SER A 114 -30.35 -2.93 8.93
N GLY A 115 -30.06 -2.33 10.09
CA GLY A 115 -28.68 -2.15 10.52
C GLY A 115 -27.98 -3.47 10.84
N GLY A 116 -28.69 -4.41 11.46
CA GLY A 116 -28.18 -5.75 11.77
C GLY A 116 -27.80 -6.56 10.52
N LEU A 117 -28.65 -6.54 9.48
CA LEU A 117 -28.34 -7.21 8.20
C LEU A 117 -27.13 -6.59 7.50
N GLY A 118 -27.00 -5.25 7.52
CA GLY A 118 -25.81 -4.56 7.02
C GLY A 118 -24.54 -4.99 7.75
N LEU A 119 -24.57 -5.07 9.08
CA LEU A 119 -23.45 -5.52 9.90
C LEU A 119 -23.10 -7.00 9.68
N LEU A 120 -24.12 -7.86 9.53
CA LEU A 120 -23.94 -9.28 9.27
C LEU A 120 -23.24 -9.50 7.93
N MET A 121 -23.66 -8.77 6.89
CA MET A 121 -22.99 -8.82 5.58
C MET A 121 -21.57 -8.26 5.62
N ARG A 122 -21.32 -7.18 6.39
CA ARG A 122 -19.97 -6.67 6.59
C ARG A 122 -19.05 -7.74 7.17
N ASN A 123 -19.49 -8.46 8.21
CA ASN A 123 -18.68 -9.53 8.81
C ASN A 123 -18.40 -10.67 7.82
N ARG A 124 -19.40 -11.03 7.00
CA ARG A 124 -19.24 -12.06 5.96
C ARG A 124 -18.29 -11.62 4.84
N TRP A 125 -18.29 -10.34 4.47
CA TRP A 125 -17.50 -9.80 3.35
C TRP A 125 -16.22 -9.08 3.80
N GLN A 126 -15.89 -9.10 5.09
CA GLN A 126 -14.88 -8.26 5.74
C GLN A 126 -13.50 -8.30 5.08
N ARG A 127 -13.11 -9.45 4.52
CA ARG A 127 -11.80 -9.65 3.86
C ARG A 127 -11.77 -9.14 2.41
N ASN A 128 -12.92 -8.97 1.75
CA ASN A 128 -13.03 -8.72 0.31
C ASN A 128 -14.09 -7.67 -0.06
N LEU A 129 -14.35 -6.67 0.81
CA LEU A 129 -15.33 -5.61 0.55
C LEU A 129 -15.12 -4.93 -0.82
N ILE A 130 -13.85 -4.79 -1.24
CA ILE A 130 -13.45 -4.14 -2.50
C ILE A 130 -13.85 -4.94 -3.75
N ASN A 131 -13.97 -6.26 -3.63
CA ASN A 131 -14.26 -7.16 -4.75
C ASN A 131 -15.75 -7.51 -4.86
N ILE A 132 -16.60 -6.90 -4.05
CA ILE A 132 -18.06 -7.09 -4.10
C ILE A 132 -18.58 -6.63 -5.47
N LYS A 133 -19.44 -7.45 -6.08
CA LYS A 133 -20.14 -7.10 -7.33
C LYS A 133 -21.43 -6.34 -7.00
N GLY A 134 -21.83 -5.42 -7.88
CA GLY A 134 -23.07 -4.64 -7.71
C GLY A 134 -24.32 -5.50 -7.47
N ILE A 135 -24.39 -6.68 -8.10
CA ILE A 135 -25.48 -7.64 -7.92
C ILE A 135 -25.61 -8.15 -6.47
N GLN A 136 -24.50 -8.29 -5.73
CA GLN A 136 -24.53 -8.73 -4.33
C GLN A 136 -25.13 -7.64 -3.42
N ILE A 137 -24.85 -6.37 -3.71
CA ILE A 137 -25.44 -5.23 -3.01
C ILE A 137 -26.94 -5.13 -3.33
N TYR A 138 -27.33 -5.41 -4.58
CA TYR A 138 -28.74 -5.48 -4.97
C TYR A 138 -29.49 -6.57 -4.22
N ILE A 139 -28.92 -7.78 -4.13
CA ILE A 139 -29.51 -8.88 -3.36
C ILE A 139 -29.63 -8.50 -1.88
N LEU A 140 -28.62 -7.87 -1.29
CA LEU A 140 -28.71 -7.36 0.09
C LEU A 140 -29.85 -6.35 0.24
N GLY A 141 -29.95 -5.38 -0.68
CA GLY A 141 -31.04 -4.42 -0.73
C GLY A 141 -32.39 -5.13 -0.80
N LEU A 142 -32.55 -6.12 -1.68
CA LEU A 142 -33.79 -6.89 -1.80
C LEU A 142 -34.13 -7.62 -0.50
N VAL A 143 -33.17 -8.34 0.11
CA VAL A 143 -33.36 -9.09 1.35
C VAL A 143 -33.77 -8.18 2.50
N VAL A 144 -33.11 -7.02 2.68
CA VAL A 144 -33.47 -6.06 3.73
C VAL A 144 -34.91 -5.59 3.57
N HIS A 145 -35.33 -5.28 2.35
CA HIS A 145 -36.68 -4.76 2.11
C HIS A 145 -37.75 -5.85 2.18
N LEU A 146 -37.43 -7.11 1.83
CA LEU A 146 -38.31 -8.25 2.11
C LEU A 146 -38.48 -8.48 3.61
N VAL A 147 -37.40 -8.40 4.39
CA VAL A 147 -37.46 -8.49 5.86
C VAL A 147 -38.28 -7.32 6.43
N MET A 148 -38.09 -6.10 5.91
CA MET A 148 -38.90 -4.95 6.31
C MET A 148 -40.39 -5.18 6.05
N LEU A 149 -40.78 -5.70 4.89
CA LEU A 149 -42.17 -6.03 4.57
C LEU A 149 -42.72 -7.14 5.48
N ALA A 150 -41.92 -8.17 5.78
CA ALA A 150 -42.30 -9.21 6.73
C ALA A 150 -42.54 -8.65 8.15
N LEU A 151 -41.75 -7.65 8.57
CA LEU A 151 -41.94 -6.99 9.85
C LEU A 151 -43.21 -6.14 9.92
N MET A 152 -43.84 -5.79 8.79
CA MET A 152 -45.13 -5.06 8.81
C MET A 152 -46.25 -5.86 9.46
N PHE A 153 -46.15 -7.19 9.48
CA PHE A 153 -47.10 -8.09 10.14
C PHE A 153 -47.01 -8.07 11.68
N LEU A 154 -46.10 -7.29 12.28
CA LEU A 154 -46.16 -6.96 13.71
C LEU A 154 -47.33 -6.01 14.03
N MET A 155 -47.90 -5.34 13.01
CA MET A 155 -49.12 -4.54 13.16
C MET A 155 -50.36 -5.44 13.17
N PRO A 156 -51.51 -4.95 13.67
CA PRO A 156 -52.78 -5.67 13.58
C PRO A 156 -53.07 -6.12 12.14
N TRP A 157 -53.49 -7.38 11.99
CA TRP A 157 -53.62 -8.07 10.70
C TRP A 157 -54.36 -7.27 9.62
N GLN A 158 -55.43 -6.59 9.99
CA GLN A 158 -56.27 -5.78 9.11
C GLN A 158 -55.50 -4.62 8.48
N ILE A 159 -54.71 -3.89 9.28
CA ILE A 159 -53.91 -2.73 8.87
C ILE A 159 -52.67 -3.20 8.11
N ALA A 160 -52.05 -4.29 8.56
CA ALA A 160 -50.82 -4.82 7.96
C ALA A 160 -51.00 -5.18 6.47
N ILE A 161 -52.11 -5.83 6.11
CA ILE A 161 -52.38 -6.23 4.72
C ILE A 161 -52.53 -5.00 3.81
N GLU A 162 -53.27 -3.99 4.27
CA GLU A 162 -53.50 -2.76 3.51
C GLU A 162 -52.19 -1.99 3.27
N VAL A 163 -51.37 -1.88 4.31
CA VAL A 163 -50.05 -1.25 4.23
C VAL A 163 -49.13 -2.04 3.31
N VAL A 164 -48.99 -3.36 3.48
CA VAL A 164 -48.11 -4.19 2.65
C VAL A 164 -48.51 -4.11 1.18
N ARG A 165 -49.80 -4.20 0.86
CA ARG A 165 -50.28 -4.14 -0.53
C ARG A 165 -49.98 -2.79 -1.19
N SER A 166 -50.06 -1.70 -0.42
CA SER A 166 -49.82 -0.35 -0.93
C SER A 166 -48.33 0.01 -1.06
N ILE A 167 -47.48 -0.41 -0.11
CA ILE A 167 -46.05 -0.05 -0.11
C ILE A 167 -45.14 -1.02 -0.86
N THR A 168 -45.56 -2.28 -1.06
CA THR A 168 -44.68 -3.32 -1.62
C THR A 168 -44.11 -2.96 -2.99
N PRO A 169 -44.93 -2.58 -4.00
CA PRO A 169 -44.40 -2.27 -5.33
C PRO A 169 -43.36 -1.14 -5.33
N PRO A 170 -43.63 0.06 -4.76
CA PRO A 170 -42.63 1.13 -4.74
C PRO A 170 -41.39 0.78 -3.91
N VAL A 171 -41.54 0.11 -2.76
CA VAL A 171 -40.40 -0.27 -1.91
C VAL A 171 -39.46 -1.23 -2.63
N LEU A 172 -39.98 -2.29 -3.27
CA LEU A 172 -39.13 -3.30 -3.93
C LEU A 172 -38.47 -2.79 -5.22
N ILE A 173 -39.03 -1.76 -5.85
CA ILE A 173 -38.43 -1.13 -7.02
C ILE A 173 -37.37 -0.11 -6.59
N PHE A 174 -37.75 0.87 -5.75
CA PHE A 174 -36.89 2.03 -5.47
C PHE A 174 -35.80 1.73 -4.44
N TYR A 175 -36.07 0.97 -3.37
CA TYR A 175 -35.12 0.89 -2.25
C TYR A 175 -33.97 -0.09 -2.45
N PRO A 176 -34.16 -1.28 -3.07
CA PRO A 176 -33.03 -2.10 -3.51
C PRO A 176 -32.15 -1.35 -4.52
N LEU A 177 -32.75 -0.57 -5.42
CA LEU A 177 -32.02 0.27 -6.37
C LEU A 177 -31.22 1.37 -5.66
N ALA A 178 -31.84 2.10 -4.73
CA ALA A 178 -31.17 3.13 -3.93
C ALA A 178 -30.02 2.56 -3.08
N THR A 179 -30.23 1.40 -2.45
CA THR A 179 -29.21 0.68 -1.68
C THR A 179 -28.04 0.28 -2.59
N THR A 180 -28.34 -0.19 -3.79
CA THR A 180 -27.34 -0.58 -4.77
C THR A 180 -26.54 0.63 -5.24
N LEU A 181 -27.20 1.72 -5.62
CA LEU A 181 -26.56 2.95 -6.08
C LEU A 181 -25.63 3.52 -5.00
N LEU A 182 -26.14 3.66 -3.78
CA LEU A 182 -25.36 4.20 -2.65
C LEU A 182 -24.21 3.26 -2.28
N GLY A 183 -24.45 1.94 -2.26
CA GLY A 183 -23.42 0.95 -2.00
C GLY A 183 -22.34 0.90 -3.09
N MET A 184 -22.70 1.04 -4.36
CA MET A 184 -21.74 1.17 -5.47
C MET A 184 -20.92 2.47 -5.34
N LEU A 185 -21.55 3.58 -4.98
CA LEU A 185 -20.87 4.85 -4.75
C LEU A 185 -19.84 4.73 -3.61
N MET A 186 -20.21 4.11 -2.48
CA MET A 186 -19.28 3.83 -1.39
C MET A 186 -18.15 2.88 -1.81
N LEU A 187 -18.47 1.83 -2.58
CA LEU A 187 -17.48 0.89 -3.09
C LEU A 187 -16.48 1.55 -4.06
N GLN A 188 -16.95 2.45 -4.91
CA GLN A 188 -16.10 3.26 -5.80
C GLN A 188 -15.18 4.18 -5.00
N ARG A 189 -15.68 4.83 -3.94
CA ARG A 189 -14.84 5.64 -3.02
C ARG A 189 -13.76 4.78 -2.37
N LEU A 190 -14.10 3.60 -1.87
CA LEU A 190 -13.14 2.67 -1.26
C LEU A 190 -12.06 2.22 -2.27
N LYS A 191 -12.47 1.85 -3.49
CA LYS A 191 -11.55 1.49 -4.59
C LYS A 191 -10.62 2.63 -4.94
N ARG A 192 -11.14 3.85 -5.05
CA ARG A 192 -10.37 5.06 -5.37
C ARG A 192 -9.29 5.32 -4.33
N VAL A 193 -9.65 5.31 -3.05
CA VAL A 193 -8.68 5.53 -1.96
C VAL A 193 -7.56 4.49 -1.99
N LYS A 194 -7.89 3.20 -2.21
CA LYS A 194 -6.87 2.14 -2.32
C LYS A 194 -5.98 2.31 -3.55
N ALA A 195 -6.56 2.62 -4.71
CA ALA A 195 -5.80 2.86 -5.94
C ALA A 195 -4.84 4.05 -5.78
N THR A 196 -5.28 5.16 -5.16
CA THR A 196 -4.42 6.30 -4.86
C THR A 196 -3.28 5.93 -3.90
N GLN A 197 -3.53 5.08 -2.90
CA GLN A 197 -2.48 4.60 -2.01
C GLN A 197 -1.44 3.73 -2.74
N GLU A 198 -1.88 2.83 -3.61
CA GLU A 198 -0.98 2.00 -4.42
C GLU A 198 -0.16 2.87 -5.38
N LEU A 199 -0.78 3.87 -5.99
CA LEU A 199 -0.11 4.83 -6.87
C LEU A 199 0.92 5.66 -6.12
N GLN A 200 0.58 6.23 -4.96
CA GLN A 200 1.51 7.02 -4.13
C GLN A 200 2.72 6.16 -3.69
N LYS A 201 2.47 4.89 -3.30
CA LYS A 201 3.56 3.96 -2.99
C LYS A 201 4.46 3.70 -4.21
N ASN A 202 3.88 3.53 -5.41
CA ASN A 202 4.65 3.38 -6.65
C ASN A 202 5.47 4.64 -6.98
N GLU A 203 4.92 5.82 -6.77
CA GLU A 203 5.60 7.09 -6.99
C GLU A 203 6.84 7.24 -6.10
N THR A 204 6.71 7.01 -4.78
CA THR A 204 7.84 7.06 -3.84
C THR A 204 8.96 6.07 -4.22
N ARG A 205 8.60 4.90 -4.77
CA ARG A 205 9.57 3.91 -5.25
C ARG A 205 10.31 4.40 -6.47
N LEU A 206 9.60 4.94 -7.46
CA LEU A 206 10.21 5.49 -8.68
C LEU A 206 11.10 6.68 -8.36
N GLN A 207 10.67 7.57 -7.46
CA GLN A 207 11.48 8.69 -6.98
C GLN A 207 12.80 8.22 -6.36
N SER A 208 12.79 7.15 -5.57
CA SER A 208 14.01 6.60 -4.98
C SER A 208 15.00 6.07 -6.03
N VAL A 209 14.51 5.47 -7.13
CA VAL A 209 15.34 5.04 -8.25
C VAL A 209 15.90 6.24 -9.02
N VAL A 210 15.06 7.24 -9.29
CA VAL A 210 15.47 8.46 -10.00
C VAL A 210 16.51 9.24 -9.19
N GLU A 211 16.35 9.37 -7.87
CA GLU A 211 17.32 10.03 -6.99
C GLU A 211 18.70 9.34 -7.05
N ILE A 212 18.76 8.01 -7.14
CA ILE A 212 20.02 7.28 -7.33
C ILE A 212 20.63 7.60 -8.69
N LEU A 213 19.83 7.61 -9.76
CA LEU A 213 20.30 7.89 -11.12
C LEU A 213 20.74 9.35 -11.34
N GLN A 214 20.14 10.29 -10.59
CA GLN A 214 20.40 11.72 -10.70
C GLN A 214 21.39 12.24 -9.65
N HIS A 215 21.88 11.39 -8.74
CA HIS A 215 22.85 11.83 -7.75
C HIS A 215 24.09 12.40 -8.47
N PRO A 216 24.50 13.65 -8.18
CA PRO A 216 25.68 14.24 -8.80
C PRO A 216 26.91 13.38 -8.54
N ALA A 217 27.69 13.20 -9.60
CA ALA A 217 28.80 12.27 -9.69
C ALA A 217 29.72 12.33 -8.47
N GLY A 218 29.81 11.21 -7.76
CA GLY A 218 30.62 11.13 -6.56
C GLY A 218 30.93 9.69 -6.27
N THR A 219 32.22 9.33 -6.42
CA THR A 219 32.83 8.00 -6.18
C THR A 219 31.81 6.88 -6.02
N GLY A 220 31.67 5.98 -6.99
CA GLY A 220 30.66 4.90 -7.02
C GLY A 220 30.38 4.12 -5.72
N LYS A 221 31.29 4.15 -4.74
CA LYS A 221 31.03 3.78 -3.34
C LYS A 221 29.83 4.52 -2.71
N LYS A 222 29.73 5.85 -2.87
CA LYS A 222 28.65 6.69 -2.30
C LYS A 222 27.28 6.35 -2.87
N LEU A 223 27.21 5.96 -4.15
CA LEU A 223 25.96 5.52 -4.78
C LEU A 223 25.42 4.24 -4.15
N LEU A 224 26.30 3.26 -3.89
CA LEU A 224 25.92 2.02 -3.21
C LEU A 224 25.55 2.27 -1.74
N ASP A 225 26.24 3.20 -1.07
CA ASP A 225 25.88 3.63 0.29
C ASP A 225 24.47 4.27 0.32
N LEU A 226 24.16 5.17 -0.62
CA LEU A 226 22.83 5.76 -0.75
C LEU A 226 21.76 4.70 -1.05
N ALA A 227 22.06 3.77 -1.97
CA ALA A 227 21.16 2.70 -2.33
C ALA A 227 20.85 1.81 -1.12
N LEU A 228 21.83 1.55 -0.28
CA LEU A 228 21.65 0.82 0.97
C LEU A 228 20.74 1.58 1.95
N GLU A 229 20.98 2.87 2.17
CA GLU A 229 20.15 3.70 3.04
C GLU A 229 18.69 3.72 2.57
N LYS A 230 18.46 3.87 1.26
CA LYS A 230 17.13 3.81 0.65
C LYS A 230 16.51 2.41 0.76
N ALA A 231 17.27 1.34 0.56
CA ALA A 231 16.79 -0.03 0.69
C ALA A 231 16.28 -0.33 2.12
N ILE A 232 17.03 0.12 3.14
CA ILE A 232 16.65 -0.02 4.55
C ILE A 232 15.35 0.75 4.82
N SER A 233 15.29 2.00 4.37
CA SER A 233 14.10 2.86 4.52
C SER A 233 12.86 2.27 3.83
N LEU A 234 12.98 1.83 2.58
CA LEU A 234 11.88 1.29 1.79
C LEU A 234 11.38 -0.07 2.30
N SER A 235 12.27 -0.89 2.87
CA SER A 235 11.92 -2.19 3.44
C SER A 235 11.54 -2.14 4.91
N GLU A 236 11.58 -0.96 5.54
CA GLU A 236 11.34 -0.77 6.98
C GLU A 236 12.23 -1.71 7.83
N SER A 237 13.44 -1.99 7.34
CA SER A 237 14.39 -2.88 8.00
C SER A 237 15.24 -2.12 9.02
N LYS A 238 15.77 -2.83 10.02
CA LYS A 238 16.64 -2.24 11.04
C LYS A 238 18.12 -2.30 10.66
N ILE A 239 18.47 -3.27 9.81
CA ILE A 239 19.83 -3.60 9.42
C ILE A 239 19.88 -3.72 7.90
N GLY A 240 20.98 -3.27 7.31
CA GLY A 240 21.29 -3.61 5.93
C GLY A 240 22.79 -3.60 5.63
N PHE A 241 23.19 -4.34 4.59
CA PHE A 241 24.57 -4.42 4.10
C PHE A 241 24.63 -4.77 2.61
N ILE A 242 25.77 -4.44 1.98
CA ILE A 242 26.11 -4.82 0.60
C ILE A 242 27.44 -5.58 0.62
N PHE A 243 27.42 -6.79 0.08
CA PHE A 243 28.63 -7.57 -0.25
C PHE A 243 28.87 -7.56 -1.75
N LEU A 244 30.11 -7.34 -2.17
CA LEU A 244 30.54 -7.55 -3.55
C LEU A 244 31.16 -8.93 -3.68
N TYR A 245 30.82 -9.64 -4.74
CA TYR A 245 31.27 -11.00 -5.01
C TYR A 245 32.23 -11.00 -6.18
N ASP A 246 33.36 -11.67 -6.01
CA ASP A 246 34.31 -11.94 -7.09
C ASP A 246 34.22 -13.41 -7.50
N PRO A 247 33.66 -13.73 -8.69
CA PRO A 247 33.54 -15.09 -9.18
C PRO A 247 34.88 -15.82 -9.36
N LYS A 248 35.99 -15.09 -9.54
CA LYS A 248 37.31 -15.70 -9.77
C LYS A 248 37.95 -16.17 -8.47
N THR A 249 37.72 -15.45 -7.38
CA THR A 249 38.32 -15.75 -6.07
C THR A 249 37.35 -16.43 -5.10
N ASP A 250 36.06 -16.50 -5.44
CA ASP A 250 34.96 -16.99 -4.60
C ASP A 250 34.83 -16.22 -3.26
N LEU A 251 35.21 -14.94 -3.25
CA LEU A 251 35.23 -14.09 -2.07
C LEU A 251 34.11 -13.03 -2.10
N LEU A 252 33.42 -12.91 -0.97
CA LEU A 252 32.48 -11.84 -0.65
C LEU A 252 33.20 -10.77 0.17
N THR A 253 33.26 -9.56 -0.35
CA THR A 253 33.86 -8.40 0.33
C THR A 253 32.77 -7.45 0.81
N LEU A 254 32.75 -7.13 2.11
CA LEU A 254 31.80 -6.16 2.66
C LEU A 254 32.13 -4.77 2.12
N HIS A 255 31.18 -4.18 1.40
CA HIS A 255 31.37 -2.86 0.79
C HIS A 255 30.68 -1.76 1.58
N SER A 256 29.43 -1.99 2.00
CA SER A 256 28.62 -1.02 2.74
C SER A 256 27.79 -1.69 3.82
N TRP A 257 27.48 -0.94 4.88
CA TRP A 257 26.61 -1.39 5.95
C TRP A 257 25.91 -0.22 6.65
N SER A 258 24.78 -0.51 7.28
CA SER A 258 23.99 0.48 8.01
C SER A 258 24.73 1.01 9.24
N LYS A 259 24.75 2.34 9.39
CA LYS A 259 25.45 3.07 10.49
C LYS A 259 25.06 2.56 11.89
N ASN A 260 23.79 2.21 12.11
CA ASN A 260 23.28 1.72 13.39
C ASN A 260 23.89 0.39 13.85
N VAL A 261 24.57 -0.34 12.96
CA VAL A 261 25.22 -1.61 13.30
C VAL A 261 26.67 -1.38 13.74
N MET A 262 27.31 -0.25 13.38
CA MET A 262 28.63 0.16 13.91
C MET A 262 28.61 0.36 15.43
N GLU A 263 27.50 0.90 15.97
CA GLU A 263 27.39 1.24 17.39
C GLU A 263 27.10 0.04 18.30
N VAL A 264 26.53 -1.04 17.74
CA VAL A 264 26.01 -2.18 18.50
C VAL A 264 26.81 -3.47 18.25
N CYS A 265 27.53 -3.56 17.13
CA CYS A 265 28.32 -4.74 16.80
C CYS A 265 29.75 -4.62 17.37
N ALA A 266 30.04 -5.41 18.41
CA ALA A 266 31.36 -5.46 19.05
C ALA A 266 32.39 -6.32 18.28
N VAL A 267 32.16 -6.59 17.00
CA VAL A 267 33.05 -7.41 16.18
C VAL A 267 34.23 -6.52 15.72
N PRO A 268 35.49 -6.89 16.02
CA PRO A 268 36.66 -6.17 15.55
C PRO A 268 36.65 -6.07 14.01
N ASN A 269 37.27 -5.01 13.49
CA ASN A 269 37.32 -4.51 12.10
C ASN A 269 37.86 -5.49 11.02
N GLN A 270 37.57 -6.80 11.11
CA GLN A 270 38.36 -7.87 10.49
C GLN A 270 37.55 -9.06 9.92
N LEU A 271 36.27 -8.88 9.60
CA LEU A 271 35.54 -9.78 8.69
C LEU A 271 35.12 -9.01 7.43
N ILE A 272 36.11 -8.42 6.75
CA ILE A 272 35.93 -7.68 5.50
C ILE A 272 35.73 -8.66 4.32
N ARG A 273 36.15 -9.93 4.45
CA ARG A 273 36.08 -10.95 3.39
C ARG A 273 35.69 -12.32 3.93
N ILE A 274 34.72 -12.97 3.29
CA ILE A 274 34.30 -14.35 3.58
C ILE A 274 34.13 -15.13 2.27
N SER A 275 34.34 -16.44 2.27
CA SER A 275 34.03 -17.26 1.08
C SER A 275 32.52 -17.45 0.91
N LEU A 276 32.07 -17.74 -0.32
CA LEU A 276 30.65 -18.07 -0.56
C LEU A 276 30.22 -19.30 0.26
N ALA A 277 31.10 -20.28 0.42
CA ALA A 277 30.85 -21.46 1.24
C ALA A 277 30.64 -21.11 2.73
N GLU A 278 31.34 -20.12 3.27
CA GLU A 278 31.26 -19.68 4.67
C GLU A 278 30.08 -18.75 4.96
N SER A 279 29.53 -18.09 3.94
CA SER A 279 28.42 -17.13 4.07
C SER A 279 27.13 -17.70 4.67
N GLY A 280 26.97 -19.03 4.74
CA GLY A 280 25.76 -19.67 5.23
C GLY A 280 24.52 -19.14 4.51
N LEU A 281 23.41 -18.90 5.22
CA LEU A 281 22.16 -18.41 4.63
C LEU A 281 22.25 -17.05 3.92
N TRP A 282 23.30 -16.26 4.16
CA TRP A 282 23.43 -14.93 3.55
C TRP A 282 23.74 -15.03 2.05
N GLY A 283 24.59 -15.97 1.65
CA GLY A 283 24.94 -16.18 0.24
C GLY A 283 23.91 -16.96 -0.58
N GLU A 284 22.73 -17.29 -0.05
CA GLU A 284 21.70 -18.03 -0.81
C GLU A 284 21.19 -17.24 -2.02
N ALA A 285 21.12 -15.91 -1.93
CA ALA A 285 20.76 -15.06 -3.07
C ALA A 285 21.75 -15.20 -4.24
N ILE A 286 23.03 -15.37 -3.93
CA ILE A 286 24.10 -15.60 -4.91
C ILE A 286 24.01 -17.03 -5.45
N ARG A 287 23.90 -18.04 -4.58
CA ARG A 287 23.85 -19.45 -5.00
C ARG A 287 22.64 -19.79 -5.88
N ARG A 288 21.52 -19.11 -5.66
CA ARG A 288 20.28 -19.36 -6.42
C ARG A 288 20.08 -18.41 -7.60
N ASN A 289 20.87 -17.33 -7.68
CA ASN A 289 20.62 -16.21 -8.59
C ASN A 289 19.17 -15.67 -8.49
N GLU A 290 18.62 -15.68 -7.27
CA GLU A 290 17.23 -15.32 -7.02
C GLU A 290 17.11 -14.56 -5.71
N VAL A 291 16.01 -13.82 -5.57
CA VAL A 291 15.68 -13.19 -4.29
C VAL A 291 15.46 -14.26 -3.22
N PHE A 292 15.95 -14.02 -2.00
CA PHE A 292 15.89 -14.98 -0.92
C PHE A 292 15.26 -14.33 0.32
N ILE A 293 14.26 -14.98 0.90
CA ILE A 293 13.48 -14.45 2.04
C ILE A 293 13.37 -15.51 3.12
N ILE A 294 13.64 -15.11 4.37
CA ILE A 294 13.41 -15.90 5.58
C ILE A 294 12.69 -15.01 6.60
N ASN A 295 11.45 -15.37 6.94
CA ASN A 295 10.63 -14.64 7.92
C ASN A 295 10.65 -15.25 9.33
N ASP A 296 11.24 -16.43 9.46
CA ASP A 296 11.48 -17.11 10.73
C ASP A 296 12.88 -17.73 10.66
N TYR A 297 13.87 -16.93 11.07
CA TYR A 297 15.26 -17.34 11.01
C TYR A 297 15.55 -18.47 12.00
N GLU A 298 14.90 -18.53 13.17
CA GLU A 298 15.14 -19.54 14.21
C GLU A 298 14.66 -20.94 13.80
N SER A 299 13.48 -21.05 13.19
CA SER A 299 12.90 -22.32 12.74
C SER A 299 13.67 -23.00 11.58
N THR A 300 14.49 -22.24 10.84
CA THR A 300 15.20 -22.75 9.67
C THR A 300 16.42 -23.59 10.09
N GLN A 301 16.44 -24.90 9.82
CA GLN A 301 17.57 -25.78 10.19
C GLN A 301 18.64 -25.93 9.10
N ARG A 302 18.36 -25.54 7.85
CA ARG A 302 19.24 -25.78 6.68
C ARG A 302 20.27 -24.65 6.51
N ASN A 303 21.54 -24.98 6.23
CA ASN A 303 22.64 -24.04 5.89
C ASN A 303 22.95 -22.90 6.89
N LYS A 304 22.56 -23.03 8.17
CA LYS A 304 23.01 -22.10 9.21
C LYS A 304 24.48 -22.36 9.55
N LYS A 305 25.34 -21.37 9.28
CA LYS A 305 26.71 -21.33 9.82
C LYS A 305 26.82 -20.47 11.09
N GLY A 306 25.68 -20.06 11.65
CA GLY A 306 25.59 -19.19 12.82
C GLY A 306 25.96 -17.74 12.50
N THR A 307 26.06 -16.92 13.54
CA THR A 307 26.67 -15.59 13.50
C THR A 307 27.88 -15.57 14.44
N PRO A 308 28.95 -14.82 14.15
CA PRO A 308 30.06 -14.66 15.09
C PRO A 308 29.57 -14.17 16.47
N ALA A 309 30.30 -14.52 17.53
CA ALA A 309 29.99 -14.05 18.88
C ALA A 309 29.99 -12.50 18.92
N GLY A 310 28.90 -11.90 19.41
CA GLY A 310 28.71 -10.43 19.44
C GLY A 310 27.91 -9.84 18.27
N HIS A 311 27.42 -10.66 17.34
CA HIS A 311 26.54 -10.20 16.25
C HIS A 311 25.09 -10.02 16.71
N ILE A 312 24.38 -9.05 16.13
CA ILE A 312 22.94 -8.83 16.40
C ILE A 312 22.14 -10.06 15.93
N PRO A 313 21.21 -10.60 16.75
CA PRO A 313 20.38 -11.73 16.35
C PRO A 313 19.49 -11.37 15.16
N ILE A 314 19.53 -12.20 14.13
CA ILE A 314 18.70 -12.07 12.93
C ILE A 314 17.42 -12.88 13.15
N GLN A 315 16.27 -12.21 13.14
CA GLN A 315 14.94 -12.83 13.23
C GLN A 315 14.32 -13.03 11.85
N ARG A 316 14.53 -12.04 10.97
CA ARG A 316 14.06 -12.04 9.58
C ARG A 316 15.14 -11.51 8.68
N PHE A 317 15.24 -12.08 7.49
CA PHE A 317 16.26 -11.75 6.52
C PHE A 317 15.69 -11.75 5.11
N LEU A 318 16.10 -10.77 4.32
CA LEU A 318 15.84 -10.69 2.90
C LEU A 318 17.15 -10.33 2.20
N SER A 319 17.51 -11.09 1.16
CA SER A 319 18.64 -10.77 0.31
C SER A 319 18.28 -10.82 -1.16
N VAL A 320 18.97 -9.99 -1.94
CA VAL A 320 18.79 -9.87 -3.38
C VAL A 320 20.16 -9.88 -4.06
N PRO A 321 20.32 -10.58 -5.20
CA PRO A 321 21.57 -10.57 -5.94
C PRO A 321 21.74 -9.26 -6.72
N ILE A 322 23.00 -8.85 -6.87
CA ILE A 322 23.42 -7.81 -7.80
C ILE A 322 24.01 -8.54 -9.01
N VAL A 323 23.44 -8.29 -10.19
CA VAL A 323 23.72 -9.02 -11.43
C VAL A 323 24.13 -8.01 -12.52
N MET A 324 25.20 -8.32 -13.24
CA MET A 324 25.68 -7.53 -14.37
C MET A 324 26.06 -8.48 -15.51
N ALA A 325 25.48 -8.28 -16.70
CA ALA A 325 25.75 -9.11 -17.88
C ALA A 325 25.64 -10.63 -17.60
N ASP A 326 24.56 -11.04 -16.93
CA ASP A 326 24.27 -12.41 -16.49
C ASP A 326 25.22 -13.01 -15.43
N GLU A 327 26.20 -12.25 -14.92
CA GLU A 327 27.07 -12.64 -13.82
C GLU A 327 26.66 -11.99 -12.50
N ILE A 328 26.71 -12.75 -11.40
CA ILE A 328 26.45 -12.22 -10.06
C ILE A 328 27.73 -11.54 -9.56
N VAL A 329 27.62 -10.27 -9.23
CA VAL A 329 28.74 -9.40 -8.81
C VAL A 329 28.61 -8.93 -7.36
N GLY A 330 27.52 -9.32 -6.69
CA GLY A 330 27.32 -9.02 -5.28
C GLY A 330 25.91 -9.36 -4.79
N MET A 331 25.60 -8.85 -3.60
CA MET A 331 24.29 -8.97 -2.98
C MET A 331 24.02 -7.81 -2.02
N LEU A 332 22.74 -7.46 -1.89
CA LEU A 332 22.22 -6.62 -0.80
C LEU A 332 21.47 -7.54 0.18
N GLY A 333 21.75 -7.37 1.47
CA GLY A 333 21.00 -8.01 2.56
C GLY A 333 20.36 -6.97 3.46
N VAL A 334 19.12 -7.20 3.87
CA VAL A 334 18.41 -6.43 4.91
C VAL A 334 17.79 -7.37 5.94
N ALA A 335 17.69 -6.91 7.19
CA ALA A 335 17.21 -7.74 8.28
C ALA A 335 16.34 -7.00 9.31
N ASN A 336 15.60 -7.81 10.06
CA ASN A 336 14.86 -7.42 11.27
C ASN A 336 13.76 -6.36 11.06
N LYS A 337 13.04 -6.44 9.93
CA LYS A 337 11.72 -5.81 9.79
C LYS A 337 10.74 -6.37 10.84
N GLU A 338 9.87 -5.52 11.38
CA GLU A 338 8.91 -5.89 12.42
C GLU A 338 7.85 -6.89 11.92
N SER A 339 7.44 -6.75 10.66
CA SER A 339 6.53 -7.66 9.96
C SER A 339 7.28 -8.60 9.01
N ALA A 340 6.58 -9.60 8.47
CA ALA A 340 7.12 -10.48 7.46
C ALA A 340 7.48 -9.71 6.18
N TYR A 341 8.61 -10.08 5.57
CA TYR A 341 8.98 -9.66 4.23
C TYR A 341 8.11 -10.35 3.19
N GLU A 342 7.74 -9.61 2.17
CA GLU A 342 6.99 -10.10 1.01
C GLU A 342 7.86 -10.13 -0.25
N LEU A 343 7.52 -11.02 -1.19
CA LEU A 343 8.21 -11.15 -2.48
C LEU A 343 8.28 -9.81 -3.25
N PHE A 344 7.23 -9.01 -3.10
CA PHE A 344 7.13 -7.73 -3.74
C PHE A 344 8.19 -6.73 -3.24
N GLU A 345 8.52 -6.75 -1.94
CA GLU A 345 9.59 -5.92 -1.37
C GLU A 345 10.95 -6.37 -1.90
N ALA A 346 11.18 -7.68 -1.98
CA ALA A 346 12.42 -8.22 -2.53
C ALA A 346 12.66 -7.79 -3.98
N LYS A 347 11.62 -7.80 -4.82
CA LYS A 347 11.73 -7.31 -6.21
C LYS A 347 12.10 -5.83 -6.30
N GLN A 348 11.64 -5.00 -5.37
CA GLN A 348 11.98 -3.57 -5.36
C GLN A 348 13.42 -3.31 -4.98
N LEU A 349 13.87 -3.99 -3.92
CA LEU A 349 15.25 -3.90 -3.47
C LEU A 349 16.20 -4.39 -4.56
N ASN A 350 15.81 -5.43 -5.30
CA ASN A 350 16.55 -5.93 -6.45
C ASN A 350 16.68 -4.85 -7.55
N VAL A 351 15.59 -4.21 -7.98
CA VAL A 351 15.66 -3.13 -8.99
C VAL A 351 16.53 -1.97 -8.50
N LEU A 352 16.35 -1.55 -7.25
CA LEU A 352 17.08 -0.44 -6.65
C LEU A 352 18.59 -0.67 -6.65
N VAL A 353 19.04 -1.81 -6.12
CA VAL A 353 20.48 -2.11 -5.98
C VAL A 353 21.15 -2.36 -7.33
N ASN A 354 20.47 -3.04 -8.26
CA ASN A 354 21.01 -3.27 -9.60
C ASN A 354 21.14 -1.95 -10.39
N THR A 355 20.17 -1.04 -10.23
CA THR A 355 20.26 0.30 -10.82
C THR A 355 21.44 1.09 -10.23
N ALA A 356 21.61 1.04 -8.90
CA ALA A 356 22.73 1.69 -8.23
C ALA A 356 24.09 1.11 -8.65
N TRP A 357 24.16 -0.21 -8.85
CA TRP A 357 25.36 -0.89 -9.33
C TRP A 357 25.73 -0.43 -10.74
N VAL A 358 24.77 -0.41 -11.68
CA VAL A 358 25.01 0.08 -13.04
C VAL A 358 25.47 1.53 -13.06
N ALA A 359 24.85 2.40 -12.25
CA ALA A 359 25.26 3.80 -12.12
C ALA A 359 26.68 3.94 -11.54
N SER A 360 26.99 3.16 -10.51
CA SER A 360 28.30 3.11 -9.87
C SER A 360 29.41 2.65 -10.83
N GLU A 361 29.14 1.59 -11.61
CA GLU A 361 30.09 1.08 -12.59
C GLU A 361 30.30 2.06 -13.75
N ARG A 362 29.24 2.74 -14.18
CA ARG A 362 29.35 3.81 -15.18
C ARG A 362 30.27 4.93 -14.71
N GLU A 363 30.10 5.43 -13.49
CA GLU A 363 31.01 6.45 -12.93
C GLU A 363 32.45 5.96 -12.87
N ARG A 364 32.67 4.70 -12.50
CA ARG A 364 34.01 4.10 -12.43
C ARG A 364 34.68 4.08 -13.79
N VAL A 365 33.95 3.72 -14.84
CA VAL A 365 34.44 3.71 -16.23
C VAL A 365 34.72 5.14 -16.72
N GLU A 366 33.85 6.11 -16.43
CA GLU A 366 34.04 7.51 -16.80
C GLU A 366 35.29 8.12 -16.12
N GLU A 367 35.51 7.83 -14.83
CA GLU A 367 36.70 8.27 -14.11
C GLU A 367 37.98 7.64 -14.69
N GLN A 368 37.97 6.33 -14.98
CA GLN A 368 39.11 5.67 -15.60
C GLN A 368 39.46 6.25 -16.97
N LEU A 369 38.44 6.57 -17.78
CA LEU A 369 38.61 7.22 -19.07
C LEU A 369 39.21 8.62 -18.90
N TYR A 370 38.73 9.40 -17.94
CA TYR A 370 39.25 10.72 -17.62
C TYR A 370 40.73 10.67 -17.18
N GLN A 371 41.07 9.77 -16.26
CA GLN A 371 42.45 9.58 -15.81
C GLN A 371 43.38 9.11 -16.93
N SER A 372 42.90 8.21 -17.78
CA SER A 372 43.65 7.77 -18.96
C SER A 372 43.93 8.93 -19.92
N LYS A 373 42.93 9.79 -20.17
CA LYS A 373 43.07 10.99 -21.01
C LYS A 373 44.10 11.97 -20.44
N LEU A 374 44.01 12.29 -19.15
CA LEU A 374 45.00 13.16 -18.47
C LEU A 374 46.41 12.60 -18.56
N ARG A 375 46.57 11.28 -18.41
CA ARG A 375 47.86 10.61 -18.56
C ARG A 375 48.42 10.78 -19.97
N TYR A 376 47.60 10.61 -21.00
CA TYR A 376 48.01 10.85 -22.39
C TYR A 376 48.38 12.30 -22.66
N GLU A 377 47.56 13.27 -22.21
CA GLU A 377 47.86 14.70 -22.36
C GLU A 377 49.17 15.08 -21.68
N THR A 378 49.43 14.56 -20.48
CA THR A 378 50.67 14.78 -19.73
C THR A 378 51.88 14.21 -20.47
N ILE A 379 51.76 13.02 -21.06
CA ILE A 379 52.83 12.44 -21.88
C ILE A 379 53.10 13.34 -23.08
N VAL A 380 52.08 13.68 -23.87
CA VAL A 380 52.22 14.46 -25.11
C VAL A 380 52.82 15.84 -24.86
N THR A 381 52.36 16.55 -23.82
CA THR A 381 52.85 17.89 -23.48
C THR A 381 54.28 17.91 -22.95
N ASN A 382 54.76 16.83 -22.34
CA ASN A 382 56.13 16.71 -21.85
C ASN A 382 57.08 16.01 -22.81
N LEU A 383 56.62 15.60 -24.01
CA LEU A 383 57.51 15.10 -25.04
C LEU A 383 58.47 16.23 -25.51
N PRO A 384 59.78 15.97 -25.63
CA PRO A 384 60.70 16.94 -26.21
C PRO A 384 60.26 17.31 -27.64
N LYS A 385 60.40 18.59 -28.02
CA LYS A 385 59.95 19.18 -29.30
C LYS A 385 60.38 18.45 -30.58
N SER A 386 61.26 17.45 -30.51
CA SER A 386 61.78 16.65 -31.62
C SER A 386 61.05 15.32 -31.85
N LEU A 387 60.05 14.95 -31.04
CA LEU A 387 59.28 13.73 -31.28
C LEU A 387 58.01 14.02 -32.11
N VAL A 388 58.04 13.72 -33.42
CA VAL A 388 56.82 13.69 -34.25
C VAL A 388 56.21 12.29 -34.13
N VAL A 389 55.09 12.19 -33.42
CA VAL A 389 54.32 10.94 -33.32
C VAL A 389 53.19 11.00 -34.35
N ILE A 390 53.27 10.18 -35.39
CA ILE A 390 52.16 9.95 -36.33
C ILE A 390 51.44 8.69 -35.85
N LEU A 391 50.22 8.85 -35.33
CA LEU A 391 49.34 7.73 -34.98
C LEU A 391 48.47 7.40 -36.20
N ASP A 392 48.79 6.30 -36.89
CA ASP A 392 47.89 5.62 -37.83
C ASP A 392 47.28 4.39 -37.12
N GLU A 393 46.13 3.90 -37.60
CA GLU A 393 45.29 2.83 -37.03
C GLU A 393 46.04 1.52 -36.70
N ASN A 394 47.27 1.36 -37.20
CA ASN A 394 48.12 0.18 -37.01
C ASN A 394 49.24 0.33 -35.94
N LEU A 395 49.30 1.41 -35.17
CA LEU A 395 50.16 1.52 -33.96
C LEU A 395 51.67 1.23 -34.21
N ILE A 396 52.19 1.61 -35.37
CA ILE A 396 53.62 1.41 -35.71
C ILE A 396 54.44 2.57 -35.15
N TRP A 397 55.35 2.26 -34.22
CA TRP A 397 56.32 3.22 -33.69
C TRP A 397 57.50 3.38 -34.66
N SER A 398 57.66 4.53 -35.29
CA SER A 398 58.88 4.88 -36.04
C SER A 398 59.67 5.96 -35.31
N LEU A 399 60.85 5.62 -34.80
CA LEU A 399 61.75 6.56 -34.15
C LEU A 399 62.58 7.32 -35.20
N LEU A 400 62.21 8.56 -35.51
CA LEU A 400 63.04 9.45 -36.34
C LEU A 400 63.93 10.29 -35.44
N ALA A 401 65.11 9.78 -35.11
CA ALA A 401 66.17 10.58 -34.50
C ALA A 401 66.72 11.54 -35.57
N ALA A 402 66.46 12.84 -35.44
CA ALA A 402 67.18 13.86 -36.19
C ALA A 402 68.64 13.84 -35.72
N VAL A 403 69.51 13.16 -36.48
CA VAL A 403 70.96 13.24 -36.32
C VAL A 403 71.36 14.69 -36.65
N ASN A 404 71.57 15.49 -35.60
CA ASN A 404 72.25 16.76 -35.74
C ASN A 404 73.69 16.47 -36.17
N ASN A 405 73.98 16.69 -37.45
CA ASN A 405 75.34 16.75 -37.96
C ASN A 405 76.11 17.85 -37.21
N ILE A 406 77.13 17.43 -36.46
CA ILE A 406 78.20 18.29 -35.98
C ILE A 406 78.89 18.89 -37.22
N LYS A 407 78.91 20.23 -37.32
CA LYS A 407 79.98 20.99 -37.95
C LYS A 407 80.21 22.27 -37.17
#